data_AF-A0A8T0DCK3-F1
#
_entry.id   AF-A0A8T0DCK3-F1
#
_cell.length_a   1.000
_cell.length_b   1.000
_cell.length_c   1.000
_cell.angle_alpha   90.00
_cell.angle_beta   90.00
_cell.angle_gamma   90.00
#
_symmetry.space_group_name_H-M   'P 1'
#
loop_
_entity.id
_entity.type
_entity.pdbx_description
1 polymer ?
#
loop_
_entity_poly.entity_id
_entity_poly.type
_entity_poly.pdbx_seq_one_letter_code
_entity_poly.pdbx_strand_id
1 'polypeptide(L)'
;MEGDSTSDIKLVPPPDSHSESADVVNITDRFFAACQHALRPGELCFSPLFTLQHAMSAIEIMDPKMDIRVPGARRIVSTAESLATKALPLGPFENLSDLVGIMDEMLCSLVNWLTGDSLAQSVFISMYMDCTQLVRDPCLVIFCKLLRRSVCHLREFILKTNVADEEDHYVPTHGVPLSEPNPAYDRLLEVGQCPESLGYPSEDLVAQAQDIINGLPGEADAAYDELSSCLSTRLSFIKHLFLFVESLFNFFECQQGSELFNQDDLTHETDYVRLSSDKKQDCVQLSPNSPIVDFTMFWTKLYAISSDCQTHLKTLVELSRHLLVTVSAGSPSGLGRIAPKDSPYGLPGFEPFLNQNKLPSYIPRLVIIHDRLTSFTYLQKLTSHLLNLTSTLQNMAEIQLGNQSSASSPHAFWCVVRSNGQIPCEYMAELLNDSKEPSFKSTMFNLTSCVLSRTLIYSLYMTSMGRLHHWVENVPVQAQFALRSWLLLEPKHCRPLLNAIVSEVVGLDTFFDILGEQLSQVCVKC
;
A
#
# COMPACT_ATOMS: atom_id res chain seq x y z
N MET A 1 46.01 1.22 43.72
CA MET A 1 45.02 0.92 44.78
C MET A 1 43.68 0.87 44.08
N GLU A 2 43.14 -0.35 44.04
CA GLU A 2 41.84 -0.71 43.47
C GLU A 2 40.68 -0.02 44.20
N GLY A 3 39.53 0.04 43.51
CA GLY A 3 38.21 0.16 44.11
C GLY A 3 37.42 1.34 43.58
N ASP A 4 36.48 1.09 42.65
CA ASP A 4 35.07 1.14 43.05
C ASP A 4 34.17 0.37 42.08
N SER A 5 33.07 -0.12 42.62
CA SER A 5 32.24 -1.24 42.22
C SER A 5 31.35 -1.03 40.99
N THR A 6 31.39 -1.97 40.05
CA THR A 6 30.30 -2.23 39.10
C THR A 6 29.28 -3.16 39.76
N SER A 7 28.09 -2.64 40.03
CA SER A 7 26.95 -3.42 40.49
C SER A 7 26.43 -4.31 39.35
N ASP A 8 26.71 -5.60 39.42
CA ASP A 8 26.13 -6.61 38.53
C ASP A 8 24.60 -6.60 38.65
N ILE A 9 23.94 -6.19 37.57
CA ILE A 9 22.49 -6.31 37.41
C ILE A 9 22.21 -7.81 37.22
N LYS A 10 21.77 -8.48 38.30
CA LYS A 10 21.26 -9.85 38.23
C LYS A 10 19.99 -9.86 37.37
N LEU A 11 20.11 -10.37 36.14
CA LEU A 11 18.97 -10.76 35.32
C LEU A 11 18.15 -11.81 36.07
N VAL A 12 16.96 -11.42 36.51
CA VAL A 12 15.96 -12.35 37.05
C VAL A 12 15.21 -12.93 35.84
N PRO A 13 15.23 -14.26 35.62
CA PRO A 13 14.45 -14.87 34.55
C PRO A 13 12.95 -14.71 34.82
N PRO A 14 12.11 -14.50 33.80
CA PRO A 14 10.66 -14.37 33.97
C PRO A 14 10.06 -15.71 34.45
N PRO A 15 8.94 -15.68 35.20
CA PRO A 15 8.29 -16.89 35.65
C PRO A 15 7.60 -17.61 34.49
N ASP A 16 7.96 -18.88 34.29
CA ASP A 16 7.45 -19.76 33.23
C ASP A 16 5.94 -19.99 33.37
N SER A 17 5.18 -19.57 32.36
CA SER A 17 3.81 -20.01 32.14
C SER A 17 3.73 -20.89 30.90
N HIS A 18 3.62 -22.21 31.14
CA HIS A 18 2.85 -23.24 30.42
C HIS A 18 3.59 -24.55 30.07
N SER A 19 3.09 -25.63 30.69
CA SER A 19 2.82 -27.00 30.20
C SER A 19 3.92 -27.91 29.64
N GLU A 20 4.09 -29.04 30.34
CA GLU A 20 4.63 -30.37 29.96
C GLU A 20 5.99 -30.43 29.22
N SER A 21 7.01 -30.75 30.01
CA SER A 21 8.44 -30.63 29.76
C SER A 21 9.02 -31.67 28.79
N ALA A 22 9.56 -31.22 27.67
CA ALA A 22 10.83 -31.75 27.20
C ALA A 22 11.92 -31.42 28.24
N ASP A 23 12.80 -32.36 28.58
CA ASP A 23 13.92 -32.12 29.50
C ASP A 23 14.86 -31.05 28.91
N VAL A 24 14.70 -29.79 29.34
CA VAL A 24 15.59 -28.69 28.96
C VAL A 24 16.90 -28.84 29.73
N VAL A 25 17.96 -29.29 29.05
CA VAL A 25 19.30 -29.41 29.63
C VAL A 25 20.12 -28.15 29.31
N ASN A 26 20.64 -27.50 30.34
CA ASN A 26 21.56 -26.37 30.17
C ASN A 26 22.92 -26.87 29.64
N ILE A 27 23.35 -26.36 28.48
CA ILE A 27 24.61 -26.71 27.82
C ILE A 27 25.62 -25.55 27.74
N THR A 28 25.38 -24.42 28.41
CA THR A 28 26.17 -23.18 28.24
C THR A 28 27.67 -23.41 28.49
N ASP A 29 28.05 -23.98 29.63
CA ASP A 29 29.46 -24.22 29.97
C ASP A 29 30.12 -25.23 29.02
N ARG A 30 29.37 -26.28 28.66
CA ARG A 30 29.84 -27.32 27.72
C ARG A 30 30.09 -26.74 26.33
N PHE A 31 29.22 -25.83 25.88
CA PHE A 31 29.35 -25.14 24.60
C PHE A 31 30.60 -24.24 24.58
N PHE A 32 30.78 -23.38 25.59
CA PHE A 32 31.96 -22.52 25.66
C PHE A 32 33.27 -23.29 25.78
N ALA A 33 33.31 -24.38 26.56
CA ALA A 33 34.48 -25.25 26.65
C ALA A 33 34.80 -25.90 25.29
N ALA A 34 33.78 -26.39 24.57
CA ALA A 34 33.97 -26.97 23.25
C ALA A 34 34.50 -25.94 22.24
N CYS A 35 33.97 -24.71 22.22
CA CYS A 35 34.46 -23.64 21.37
C CYS A 35 35.94 -23.30 21.65
N GLN A 36 36.33 -23.19 22.92
CA GLN A 36 37.71 -22.87 23.32
C GLN A 36 38.72 -23.96 22.89
N HIS A 37 38.30 -25.23 22.93
CA HIS A 37 39.18 -26.35 22.56
C HIS A 37 39.21 -26.63 21.06
N ALA A 38 38.11 -26.39 20.34
CA ALA A 38 37.96 -26.82 18.95
C ALA A 38 38.15 -25.71 17.90
N LEU A 39 38.01 -24.43 18.25
CA LEU A 39 38.07 -23.31 17.30
C LEU A 39 39.23 -22.35 17.60
N ARG A 40 40.01 -22.00 16.58
CA ARG A 40 41.00 -20.93 16.62
C ARG A 40 40.36 -19.59 16.23
N PRO A 41 40.95 -18.44 16.60
CA PRO A 41 40.49 -17.14 16.13
C PRO A 41 40.41 -17.09 14.60
N GLY A 42 39.24 -16.76 14.05
CA GLY A 42 38.96 -16.73 12.61
C GLY A 42 38.36 -18.02 12.04
N GLU A 43 38.25 -19.10 12.81
CA GLU A 43 37.55 -20.32 12.41
C GLU A 43 36.06 -20.24 12.76
N LEU A 44 35.21 -20.79 11.89
CA LEU A 44 33.77 -20.83 12.05
C LEU A 44 33.29 -22.29 11.92
N CYS A 45 32.41 -22.72 12.81
CA CYS A 45 31.76 -24.03 12.73
C CYS A 45 30.35 -23.84 12.14
N PHE A 46 30.11 -24.40 10.96
CA PHE A 46 28.81 -24.35 10.29
C PHE A 46 28.61 -25.58 9.40
N SER A 47 27.36 -25.82 8.97
CA SER A 47 27.01 -26.95 8.09
C SER A 47 27.65 -26.79 6.71
N PRO A 48 28.03 -27.88 6.00
CA PRO A 48 28.54 -27.80 4.63
C PRO A 48 27.57 -27.14 3.62
N LEU A 49 26.29 -27.09 3.93
CA LEU A 49 25.26 -26.44 3.11
C LEU A 49 25.09 -24.95 3.40
N PHE A 50 25.71 -24.44 4.47
CA PHE A 50 25.64 -23.04 4.85
C PHE A 50 26.79 -22.25 4.22
N THR A 51 26.48 -21.10 3.63
CA THR A 51 27.50 -20.18 3.09
C THR A 51 27.47 -18.86 3.85
N LEU A 52 28.62 -18.18 3.95
CA LEU A 52 28.74 -16.91 4.66
C LEU A 52 27.85 -15.80 4.06
N GLN A 53 27.43 -15.92 2.80
CA GLN A 53 26.46 -15.00 2.21
C GLN A 53 25.13 -15.03 2.95
N HIS A 54 24.69 -16.18 3.46
CA HIS A 54 23.49 -16.29 4.29
C HIS A 54 23.64 -15.58 5.63
N ALA A 55 24.87 -15.46 6.15
CA ALA A 55 25.12 -14.73 7.38
C ALA A 55 25.04 -13.20 7.18
N MET A 56 25.16 -12.70 5.95
CA MET A 56 25.10 -11.26 5.67
C MET A 56 23.72 -10.64 5.91
N SER A 57 22.66 -11.44 5.90
CA SER A 57 21.29 -11.02 6.23
C SER A 57 20.89 -11.33 7.68
N ALA A 58 21.81 -11.87 8.49
CA ALA A 58 21.54 -12.18 9.89
C ALA A 58 21.34 -10.89 10.71
N ILE A 59 20.45 -10.97 11.70
CA ILE A 59 20.16 -9.88 12.61
C ILE A 59 20.94 -10.08 13.90
N GLU A 60 21.55 -9.01 14.38
CA GLU A 60 22.23 -9.00 15.66
C GLU A 60 21.25 -8.56 16.76
N ILE A 61 20.91 -9.48 17.66
CA ILE A 61 20.05 -9.20 18.83
C ILE A 61 20.81 -8.25 19.77
N MET A 62 20.10 -7.30 20.38
CA MET A 62 20.65 -6.24 21.23
C MET A 62 21.45 -5.14 20.51
N ASP A 63 21.61 -5.18 19.19
CA ASP A 63 22.12 -4.03 18.43
C ASP A 63 20.97 -3.03 18.17
N PRO A 64 21.02 -1.77 18.65
CA PRO A 64 19.94 -0.80 18.46
C PRO A 64 19.59 -0.45 17.00
N LYS A 65 20.50 -0.74 16.04
CA LYS A 65 20.33 -0.51 14.60
C LYS A 65 19.75 -1.72 13.87
N MET A 66 20.05 -2.94 14.33
CA MET A 66 19.63 -4.18 13.67
C MET A 66 18.43 -4.83 14.36
N ASP A 67 18.35 -4.71 15.68
CA ASP A 67 17.27 -5.23 16.49
C ASP A 67 16.25 -4.12 16.78
N ILE A 68 15.16 -4.15 16.03
CA ILE A 68 14.07 -3.21 16.21
C ILE A 68 13.53 -3.26 17.65
N ARG A 69 13.52 -4.43 18.30
CA ARG A 69 12.90 -4.69 19.61
C ARG A 69 13.73 -4.18 20.78
N VAL A 70 14.92 -3.59 20.53
CA VAL A 70 15.68 -2.92 21.58
C VAL A 70 14.85 -1.75 22.14
N PRO A 71 14.51 -1.76 23.45
CA PRO A 71 13.65 -0.76 24.04
C PRO A 71 14.33 0.62 24.00
N GLY A 72 13.53 1.65 23.70
CA GLY A 72 13.94 3.04 23.82
C GLY A 72 13.87 3.56 25.25
N ALA A 73 14.07 4.87 25.42
CA ALA A 73 13.92 5.52 26.73
C ALA A 73 12.47 5.53 27.23
N ARG A 74 11.50 5.42 26.31
CA ARG A 74 10.07 5.36 26.65
C ARG A 74 9.49 3.96 26.58
N ARG A 75 8.46 3.73 27.39
CA ARG A 75 7.62 2.53 27.33
C ARG A 75 6.64 2.62 26.15
N ILE A 76 6.51 1.52 25.42
CA ILE A 76 5.52 1.33 24.35
C ILE A 76 4.18 0.97 25.00
N VAL A 77 3.10 1.61 24.56
CA VAL A 77 1.75 1.40 25.12
C VAL A 77 0.88 0.69 24.08
N SER A 78 0.32 -0.47 24.45
CA SER A 78 -0.60 -1.20 23.56
C SER A 78 -1.98 -0.55 23.51
N THR A 79 -2.75 -0.79 22.44
CA THR A 79 -4.16 -0.34 22.34
C THR A 79 -4.98 -0.80 23.55
N ALA A 80 -4.84 -2.08 23.94
CA ALA A 80 -5.56 -2.65 25.09
C ALA A 80 -5.23 -1.93 26.41
N GLU A 81 -3.95 -1.61 26.64
CA GLU A 81 -3.52 -0.85 27.82
C GLU A 81 -4.06 0.58 27.80
N SER A 82 -4.03 1.25 26.65
CA SER A 82 -4.54 2.61 26.48
C SER A 82 -6.06 2.68 26.73
N LEU A 83 -6.80 1.67 26.29
CA LEU A 83 -8.23 1.51 26.57
C LEU A 83 -8.49 1.26 28.06
N ALA A 84 -7.73 0.36 28.70
CA ALA A 84 -7.90 0.04 30.12
C ALA A 84 -7.59 1.22 31.04
N THR A 85 -6.58 2.03 30.68
CA THR A 85 -6.17 3.24 31.42
C THR A 85 -7.00 4.47 31.07
N LYS A 86 -7.90 4.38 30.09
CA LYS A 86 -8.69 5.50 29.53
C LYS A 86 -7.80 6.65 29.01
N ALA A 87 -6.60 6.33 28.56
CA ALA A 87 -5.67 7.29 27.97
C ALA A 87 -6.01 7.60 26.50
N LEU A 88 -6.69 6.69 25.80
CA LEU A 88 -7.18 6.90 24.43
C LEU A 88 -8.54 7.62 24.44
N PRO A 89 -8.64 8.86 23.92
CA PRO A 89 -9.92 9.54 23.79
C PRO A 89 -10.74 8.89 22.67
N LEU A 90 -11.87 8.27 23.01
CA LEU A 90 -12.78 7.66 22.04
C LEU A 90 -13.81 8.65 21.47
N GLY A 91 -13.79 9.90 21.94
CA GLY A 91 -14.74 10.94 21.56
C GLY A 91 -16.04 10.94 22.36
N PRO A 92 -16.95 11.91 22.09
CA PRO A 92 -16.80 12.99 21.10
C PRO A 92 -15.70 13.98 21.47
N PHE A 93 -14.99 14.54 20.47
CA PHE A 93 -13.90 15.49 20.72
C PHE A 93 -14.45 16.90 20.92
N GLU A 94 -14.19 17.51 22.09
CA GLU A 94 -14.57 18.91 22.34
C GLU A 94 -13.69 19.89 21.52
N ASN A 95 -12.42 19.54 21.34
CA ASN A 95 -11.47 20.34 20.55
C ASN A 95 -11.37 19.79 19.12
N LEU A 96 -11.97 20.51 18.17
CA LEU A 96 -11.92 20.15 16.75
C LEU A 96 -10.49 20.17 16.18
N SER A 97 -9.58 20.97 16.75
CA SER A 97 -8.19 21.00 16.29
C SER A 97 -7.48 19.66 16.55
N ASP A 98 -7.80 18.97 17.65
CA ASP A 98 -7.25 17.64 17.93
C ASP A 98 -7.79 16.61 16.92
N LEU A 99 -9.08 16.67 16.62
CA LEU A 99 -9.71 15.79 15.62
C LEU A 99 -9.11 15.99 14.22
N VAL A 100 -8.95 17.25 13.78
CA VAL A 100 -8.29 17.59 12.51
C VAL A 100 -6.83 17.10 12.54
N GLY A 101 -6.12 17.28 13.65
CA GLY A 101 -4.75 16.82 13.81
C GLY A 101 -4.59 15.31 13.67
N ILE A 102 -5.52 14.53 14.25
CA ILE A 102 -5.58 13.07 14.13
C ILE A 102 -5.85 12.64 12.67
N MET A 103 -6.78 13.29 11.98
CA MET A 103 -7.07 12.99 10.57
C MET A 103 -5.88 13.31 9.66
N ASP A 104 -5.26 14.48 9.86
CA ASP A 104 -4.09 14.93 9.09
C ASP A 104 -2.92 13.94 9.26
N GLU A 105 -2.69 13.44 10.48
CA GLU A 105 -1.63 12.48 10.77
C GLU A 105 -1.89 11.10 10.14
N MET A 106 -3.15 10.66 10.06
CA MET A 106 -3.52 9.44 9.32
C MET A 106 -3.33 9.61 7.81
N LEU A 107 -3.58 10.80 7.25
CA LEU A 107 -3.25 11.10 5.85
C LEU A 107 -1.74 11.11 5.61
N CYS A 108 -0.94 11.62 6.54
CA CYS A 108 0.52 11.55 6.45
C CYS A 108 0.99 10.09 6.48
N SER A 109 0.40 9.27 7.37
CA SER A 109 0.66 7.83 7.45
C SER A 109 0.27 7.09 6.17
N LEU A 110 -0.82 7.51 5.50
CA LEU A 110 -1.18 6.99 4.18
C LEU A 110 -0.11 7.31 3.13
N VAL A 111 0.47 8.53 3.16
CA VAL A 111 1.56 8.92 2.26
C VAL A 111 2.78 8.03 2.46
N ASN A 112 3.22 7.81 3.71
CA ASN A 112 4.33 6.89 4.02
C ASN A 112 4.12 5.49 3.41
N TRP A 113 2.91 4.94 3.52
CA TRP A 113 2.59 3.65 2.91
C TRP A 113 2.65 3.68 1.37
N LEU A 114 2.11 4.73 0.75
CA LEU A 114 2.17 4.92 -0.71
C LEU A 114 3.61 5.12 -1.22
N THR A 115 4.53 5.55 -0.35
CA THR A 115 5.93 5.81 -0.68
C THR A 115 6.87 4.66 -0.33
N GLY A 116 6.33 3.53 0.13
CA GLY A 116 7.08 2.28 0.28
C GLY A 116 7.23 1.75 1.71
N ASP A 117 6.72 2.44 2.72
CA ASP A 117 6.79 1.95 4.10
C ASP A 117 5.75 0.86 4.39
N SER A 118 6.03 0.02 5.39
CA SER A 118 5.09 -1.03 5.82
C SER A 118 3.78 -0.46 6.34
N LEU A 119 2.67 -1.09 5.97
CA LEU A 119 1.33 -0.73 6.44
C LEU A 119 1.22 -0.80 7.97
N ALA A 120 1.90 -1.77 8.59
CA ALA A 120 1.93 -1.97 10.04
C ALA A 120 2.71 -0.89 10.81
N GLN A 121 3.65 -0.21 10.14
CA GLN A 121 4.48 0.87 10.70
C GLN A 121 4.05 2.26 10.24
N SER A 122 2.99 2.37 9.44
CA SER A 122 2.46 3.63 8.91
C SER A 122 0.99 3.80 9.32
N VAL A 123 0.02 3.41 8.49
CA VAL A 123 -1.42 3.62 8.75
C VAL A 123 -1.88 2.97 10.06
N PHE A 124 -1.36 1.78 10.39
CA PHE A 124 -1.76 1.03 11.58
C PHE A 124 -0.96 1.36 12.85
N ILE A 125 -0.20 2.46 12.87
CA ILE A 125 0.27 3.05 14.13
C ILE A 125 -0.87 3.79 14.86
N SER A 126 -1.94 4.14 14.13
CA SER A 126 -3.16 4.72 14.68
C SER A 126 -3.97 3.65 15.39
N MET A 127 -4.11 3.79 16.71
CA MET A 127 -4.98 2.94 17.54
C MET A 127 -6.44 3.01 17.08
N TYR A 128 -6.90 4.13 16.54
CA TYR A 128 -8.25 4.26 15.99
C TYR A 128 -8.48 3.34 14.77
N MET A 129 -7.43 2.98 14.04
CA MET A 129 -7.47 1.98 12.97
C MET A 129 -7.40 0.53 13.51
N ASP A 130 -7.07 0.31 14.77
CA ASP A 130 -7.13 -1.02 15.41
C ASP A 130 -8.52 -1.23 16.06
N CYS A 131 -9.02 -0.21 16.78
CA CYS A 131 -10.26 -0.29 17.57
C CYS A 131 -11.40 0.63 17.06
N THR A 132 -11.58 0.74 15.74
CA THR A 132 -12.59 1.65 15.12
C THR A 132 -14.00 1.43 15.67
N GLN A 133 -14.35 0.20 16.06
CA GLN A 133 -15.67 -0.13 16.61
C GLN A 133 -15.97 0.53 17.97
N LEU A 134 -14.95 0.96 18.70
CA LEU A 134 -15.11 1.61 20.01
C LEU A 134 -15.16 3.15 19.92
N VAL A 135 -14.85 3.71 18.75
CA VAL A 135 -14.80 5.16 18.55
C VAL A 135 -16.23 5.72 18.51
N ARG A 136 -16.48 6.78 19.28
CA ARG A 136 -17.79 7.41 19.47
C ARG A 136 -17.95 8.71 18.68
N ASP A 137 -16.84 9.29 18.21
CA ASP A 137 -16.88 10.47 17.34
C ASP A 137 -17.28 10.08 15.90
N PRO A 138 -18.42 10.58 15.39
CA PRO A 138 -18.95 10.16 14.09
C PRO A 138 -18.01 10.52 12.92
N CYS A 139 -17.34 11.67 13.00
CA CYS A 139 -16.41 12.13 11.97
C CYS A 139 -15.18 11.23 11.93
N LEU A 140 -14.63 10.87 13.10
CA LEU A 140 -13.49 9.96 13.17
C LEU A 140 -13.85 8.54 12.71
N VAL A 141 -15.01 8.01 13.13
CA VAL A 141 -15.48 6.69 12.70
C VAL A 141 -15.57 6.61 11.18
N ILE A 142 -16.29 7.54 10.54
CA ILE A 142 -16.48 7.49 9.09
C ILE A 142 -15.17 7.69 8.34
N PHE A 143 -14.28 8.55 8.84
CA PHE A 143 -12.94 8.74 8.29
C PHE A 143 -12.12 7.44 8.32
N CYS A 144 -12.05 6.77 9.48
CA CYS A 144 -11.33 5.51 9.62
C CYS A 144 -11.91 4.40 8.73
N LYS A 145 -13.24 4.31 8.61
CA LYS A 145 -13.91 3.34 7.74
C LYS A 145 -13.56 3.56 6.26
N LEU A 146 -13.67 4.80 5.77
CA LEU A 146 -13.32 5.17 4.40
C LEU A 146 -11.83 4.97 4.11
N LEU A 147 -10.94 5.35 5.04
CA LEU A 147 -9.51 5.14 4.91
C LEU A 147 -9.15 3.66 4.83
N ARG A 148 -9.69 2.83 5.73
CA ARG A 148 -9.46 1.38 5.71
C ARG A 148 -9.86 0.77 4.38
N ARG A 149 -11.07 1.09 3.90
CA ARG A 149 -11.57 0.56 2.62
C ARG A 149 -10.75 1.03 1.43
N SER A 150 -10.35 2.31 1.43
CA SER A 150 -9.46 2.87 0.40
C SER A 150 -8.11 2.14 0.37
N VAL A 151 -7.49 1.91 1.52
CA VAL A 151 -6.22 1.17 1.62
C VAL A 151 -6.39 -0.29 1.17
N CYS A 152 -7.48 -0.95 1.55
CA CYS A 152 -7.78 -2.32 1.13
C CYS A 152 -7.85 -2.44 -0.40
N HIS A 153 -8.67 -1.60 -1.03
CA HIS A 153 -8.83 -1.59 -2.49
C HIS A 153 -7.57 -1.14 -3.22
N LEU A 154 -6.86 -0.12 -2.73
CA LEU A 154 -5.57 0.30 -3.29
C LEU A 154 -4.54 -0.82 -3.25
N ARG A 155 -4.45 -1.54 -2.12
CA ARG A 155 -3.54 -2.68 -1.98
C ARG A 155 -3.88 -3.76 -3.00
N GLU A 156 -5.14 -4.17 -3.06
CA GLU A 156 -5.59 -5.15 -4.06
C GLU A 156 -5.28 -4.70 -5.48
N PHE A 157 -5.49 -3.42 -5.78
CA PHE A 157 -5.18 -2.84 -7.07
C PHE A 157 -3.68 -2.91 -7.41
N ILE A 158 -2.81 -2.51 -6.48
CA ILE A 158 -1.35 -2.59 -6.63
C ILE A 158 -0.91 -4.04 -6.87
N LEU A 159 -1.36 -4.97 -6.02
CA LEU A 159 -0.98 -6.39 -6.12
C LEU A 159 -1.46 -7.05 -7.40
N LYS A 160 -2.68 -6.78 -7.84
CA LYS A 160 -3.24 -7.37 -9.06
C LYS A 160 -2.54 -6.89 -10.31
N THR A 161 -2.02 -5.65 -10.34
CA THR A 161 -1.24 -5.17 -11.49
C THR A 161 0.17 -5.74 -11.54
N ASN A 162 0.76 -6.01 -10.37
CA ASN A 162 2.10 -6.55 -10.22
C ASN A 162 3.18 -5.74 -10.99
N VAL A 163 3.13 -4.41 -10.86
CA VAL A 163 4.09 -3.47 -11.49
C VAL A 163 5.04 -2.83 -10.48
N ALA A 164 4.84 -3.09 -9.18
CA ALA A 164 5.70 -2.57 -8.12
C ALA A 164 6.78 -3.59 -7.77
N ASP A 165 8.03 -3.13 -7.68
CA ASP A 165 9.13 -3.92 -7.13
C ASP A 165 9.13 -3.83 -5.59
N GLU A 166 9.83 -4.75 -4.91
CA GLU A 166 9.91 -4.76 -3.44
C GLU A 166 10.54 -3.49 -2.86
N GLU A 167 11.37 -2.80 -3.64
CA GLU A 167 11.97 -1.50 -3.28
C GLU A 167 10.95 -0.35 -3.34
N ASP A 168 9.89 -0.50 -4.14
CA ASP A 168 8.91 0.55 -4.40
C ASP A 168 7.69 0.48 -3.48
N HIS A 169 7.27 -0.72 -3.08
CA HIS A 169 6.09 -0.91 -2.24
C HIS A 169 6.20 -2.12 -1.30
N TYR A 170 5.92 -1.88 -0.02
CA TYR A 170 5.90 -2.93 0.98
C TYR A 170 4.56 -3.68 1.00
N VAL A 171 4.55 -4.90 0.43
CA VAL A 171 3.36 -5.74 0.24
C VAL A 171 2.79 -6.38 1.53
N PRO A 172 3.61 -6.93 2.45
CA PRO A 172 3.09 -7.66 3.61
C PRO A 172 2.30 -6.80 4.59
N THR A 173 1.21 -7.36 5.11
CA THR A 173 0.30 -6.74 6.09
C THR A 173 0.69 -7.03 7.54
N HIS A 174 1.36 -8.15 7.80
CA HIS A 174 1.74 -8.59 9.15
C HIS A 174 0.55 -8.70 10.11
N GLY A 175 -0.60 -9.24 9.66
CA GLY A 175 -1.76 -9.45 10.51
C GLY A 175 -2.38 -8.16 11.06
N VAL A 176 -2.26 -7.04 10.34
CA VAL A 176 -3.03 -5.82 10.65
C VAL A 176 -4.49 -5.98 10.21
N PRO A 177 -5.45 -5.44 10.97
CA PRO A 177 -6.87 -5.64 10.71
C PRO A 177 -7.34 -4.82 9.49
N LEU A 178 -7.07 -5.29 8.27
CA LEU A 178 -7.36 -4.53 7.04
C LEU A 178 -8.81 -4.64 6.56
N SER A 179 -9.43 -5.81 6.68
CA SER A 179 -10.81 -6.03 6.23
C SER A 179 -11.85 -5.47 7.21
N GLU A 180 -11.65 -5.74 8.49
CA GLU A 180 -12.55 -5.35 9.58
C GLU A 180 -11.74 -4.85 10.77
N PRO A 181 -12.34 -4.09 11.71
CA PRO A 181 -11.69 -3.73 12.97
C PRO A 181 -11.28 -4.98 13.76
N ASN A 182 -10.31 -4.82 14.65
CA ASN A 182 -9.78 -5.96 15.39
C ASN A 182 -10.84 -6.60 16.30
N PRO A 183 -11.24 -7.87 16.06
CA PRO A 183 -12.36 -8.50 16.77
C PRO A 183 -12.06 -8.72 18.25
N ALA A 184 -10.80 -8.62 18.68
CA ALA A 184 -10.42 -8.70 20.09
C ALA A 184 -11.13 -7.66 20.97
N TYR A 185 -11.53 -6.53 20.39
CA TYR A 185 -12.18 -5.45 21.13
C TYR A 185 -13.71 -5.48 21.08
N ASP A 186 -14.32 -6.42 20.34
CA ASP A 186 -15.79 -6.51 20.26
C ASP A 186 -16.44 -6.80 21.60
N ARG A 187 -15.72 -7.50 22.49
CA ARG A 187 -16.17 -7.78 23.87
C ARG A 187 -16.24 -6.54 24.75
N LEU A 188 -15.58 -5.45 24.35
CA LEU A 188 -15.60 -4.17 25.07
C LEU A 188 -16.76 -3.29 24.65
N LEU A 189 -17.54 -3.71 23.65
CA LEU A 189 -18.78 -3.05 23.28
C LEU A 189 -19.80 -3.20 24.40
N GLU A 190 -20.46 -2.10 24.78
CA GLU A 190 -21.57 -2.15 25.72
C GLU A 190 -22.71 -2.98 25.11
N VAL A 191 -23.40 -3.80 25.93
CA VAL A 191 -24.51 -4.64 25.47
C VAL A 191 -25.59 -3.75 24.84
N GLY A 192 -25.78 -3.86 23.52
CA GLY A 192 -26.71 -3.05 22.74
C GLY A 192 -26.08 -1.93 21.90
N GLN A 193 -24.78 -1.70 22.02
CA GLN A 193 -23.96 -0.85 21.14
C GLN A 193 -23.06 -1.72 20.27
N CYS A 194 -23.60 -2.75 19.62
CA CYS A 194 -22.87 -3.36 18.52
C CYS A 194 -22.91 -2.32 17.39
N PRO A 195 -21.80 -1.67 16.98
CA PRO A 195 -21.79 -1.10 15.65
C PRO A 195 -22.05 -2.29 14.74
N GLU A 196 -23.20 -2.27 14.07
CA GLU A 196 -23.56 -3.27 13.08
C GLU A 196 -22.30 -3.54 12.24
N SER A 197 -21.96 -4.83 12.13
CA SER A 197 -20.80 -5.32 11.39
C SER A 197 -20.58 -4.47 10.14
N LEU A 198 -19.33 -4.08 9.92
CA LEU A 198 -18.89 -3.14 8.89
C LEU A 198 -19.13 -3.58 7.43
N GLY A 199 -19.97 -4.59 7.21
CA GLY A 199 -20.56 -4.96 5.92
C GLY A 199 -21.60 -3.96 5.41
N TYR A 200 -21.45 -2.67 5.71
CA TYR A 200 -22.20 -1.64 5.00
C TYR A 200 -21.76 -1.66 3.52
N PRO A 201 -22.69 -1.78 2.57
CA PRO A 201 -22.45 -1.49 1.16
C PRO A 201 -21.68 -0.18 1.01
N SER A 202 -20.83 -0.07 0.00
CA SER A 202 -20.05 1.14 -0.26
C SER A 202 -20.93 2.39 -0.39
N GLU A 203 -22.14 2.25 -0.95
CA GLU A 203 -23.13 3.32 -1.08
C GLU A 203 -23.52 3.90 0.28
N ASP A 204 -23.67 3.06 1.31
CA ASP A 204 -24.06 3.48 2.66
C ASP A 204 -22.95 4.28 3.34
N LEU A 205 -21.68 3.90 3.15
CA LEU A 205 -20.55 4.64 3.70
C LEU A 205 -20.43 6.04 3.09
N VAL A 206 -20.64 6.15 1.78
CA VAL A 206 -20.60 7.44 1.07
C VAL A 206 -21.76 8.33 1.51
N ALA A 207 -22.97 7.76 1.66
CA ALA A 207 -24.14 8.46 2.16
C ALA A 207 -23.95 8.96 3.60
N GLN A 208 -23.51 8.08 4.51
CA GLN A 208 -23.20 8.44 5.90
C GLN A 208 -22.15 9.57 5.98
N ALA A 209 -21.09 9.49 5.16
CA ALA A 209 -20.09 10.54 5.11
C ALA A 209 -20.67 11.88 4.62
N GLN A 210 -21.53 11.84 3.59
CA GLN A 210 -22.19 13.04 3.07
C GLN A 210 -23.15 13.66 4.09
N ASP A 211 -23.91 12.85 4.82
CA ASP A 211 -24.83 13.31 5.86
C ASP A 211 -24.08 13.97 7.01
N ILE A 212 -22.96 13.38 7.45
CA ILE A 212 -22.08 13.98 8.47
C ILE A 212 -21.52 15.31 7.97
N ILE A 213 -21.02 15.36 6.72
CA ILE A 213 -20.48 16.60 6.13
C ILE A 213 -21.56 17.70 6.07
N ASN A 214 -22.80 17.35 5.72
CA ASN A 214 -23.91 18.30 5.65
C ASN A 214 -24.41 18.74 7.03
N GLY A 215 -24.29 17.88 8.04
CA GLY A 215 -24.74 18.11 9.41
C GLY A 215 -23.73 18.84 10.30
N LEU A 216 -22.53 19.15 9.81
CA LEU A 216 -21.54 19.92 10.56
C LEU A 216 -22.10 21.33 10.84
N PRO A 217 -22.18 21.76 12.11
CA PRO A 217 -22.70 23.07 12.45
C PRO A 217 -21.80 24.16 11.86
N GLY A 218 -22.39 25.04 11.06
CA GLY A 218 -21.94 26.43 10.97
C GLY A 218 -22.75 27.24 11.97
N GLU A 219 -22.17 28.31 12.50
CA GLU A 219 -22.81 29.29 13.39
C GLU A 219 -22.45 29.12 14.88
N ALA A 220 -21.31 29.72 15.27
CA ALA A 220 -21.16 30.39 16.57
C ALA A 220 -19.96 31.36 16.62
N ASP A 221 -18.83 30.99 15.99
CA ASP A 221 -17.55 31.72 16.05
C ASP A 221 -16.76 31.50 14.74
N ALA A 222 -16.13 32.55 14.19
CA ALA A 222 -15.36 32.49 12.95
C ALA A 222 -14.20 31.47 13.01
N ALA A 223 -13.57 31.31 14.18
CA ALA A 223 -12.51 30.31 14.37
C ALA A 223 -13.05 28.86 14.39
N TYR A 224 -14.24 28.68 14.96
CA TYR A 224 -14.92 27.38 14.96
C TYR A 224 -15.42 27.02 13.55
N ASP A 225 -15.97 27.98 12.82
CA ASP A 225 -16.40 27.82 11.43
C ASP A 225 -15.22 27.45 10.51
N GLU A 226 -14.03 28.03 10.74
CA GLU A 226 -12.81 27.67 10.01
C GLU A 226 -12.38 26.21 10.27
N LEU A 227 -12.39 25.76 11.54
CA LEU A 227 -12.06 24.38 11.89
C LEU A 227 -13.11 23.37 11.40
N SER A 228 -14.39 23.72 11.43
CA SER A 228 -15.49 22.94 10.87
C SER A 228 -15.33 22.78 9.35
N SER A 229 -14.95 23.85 8.65
CA SER A 229 -14.60 23.82 7.22
C SER A 229 -13.37 22.95 6.95
N CYS A 230 -12.35 23.03 7.81
CA CYS A 230 -11.17 22.15 7.72
C CYS A 230 -11.57 20.68 7.84
N LEU A 231 -12.39 20.33 8.84
CA LEU A 231 -12.89 18.98 9.07
C LEU A 231 -13.70 18.47 7.86
N SER A 232 -14.62 19.28 7.34
CA SER A 232 -15.39 19.00 6.12
C SER A 232 -14.49 18.73 4.92
N THR A 233 -13.39 19.47 4.78
CA THR A 233 -12.39 19.26 3.72
C THR A 233 -11.72 17.88 3.84
N ARG A 234 -11.31 17.44 5.03
CA ARG A 234 -10.66 16.13 5.25
C ARG A 234 -11.63 14.98 4.99
N LEU A 235 -12.86 15.08 5.50
CA LEU A 235 -13.92 14.11 5.26
C LEU A 235 -14.27 14.01 3.77
N SER A 236 -14.37 15.16 3.10
CA SER A 236 -14.61 15.21 1.66
C SER A 236 -13.46 14.60 0.87
N PHE A 237 -12.21 14.84 1.29
CA PHE A 237 -11.02 14.30 0.64
C PHE A 237 -11.01 12.77 0.71
N ILE A 238 -11.16 12.19 1.92
CA ILE A 238 -11.13 10.73 2.08
C ILE A 238 -12.32 10.05 1.38
N LYS A 239 -13.50 10.69 1.36
CA LYS A 239 -14.67 10.20 0.62
C LYS A 239 -14.42 10.16 -0.88
N HIS A 240 -13.85 11.22 -1.46
CA HIS A 240 -13.52 11.24 -2.90
C HIS A 240 -12.34 10.32 -3.24
N LEU A 241 -11.40 10.10 -2.31
CA LEU A 241 -10.35 9.11 -2.48
C LEU A 241 -10.96 7.72 -2.55
N PHE A 242 -11.88 7.40 -1.63
CA PHE A 242 -12.60 6.14 -1.64
C PHE A 242 -13.37 5.94 -2.95
N LEU A 243 -14.16 6.92 -3.39
CA LEU A 243 -14.92 6.86 -4.65
C LEU A 243 -14.02 6.70 -5.88
N PHE A 244 -12.88 7.38 -5.92
CA PHE A 244 -11.89 7.21 -7.00
C PHE A 244 -11.36 5.77 -7.04
N VAL A 245 -10.96 5.24 -5.89
CA VAL A 245 -10.41 3.88 -5.78
C VAL A 245 -11.48 2.83 -6.07
N GLU A 246 -12.70 3.05 -5.60
CA GLU A 246 -13.85 2.20 -5.86
C GLU A 246 -14.23 2.17 -7.34
N SER A 247 -14.19 3.33 -8.02
CA SER A 247 -14.39 3.38 -9.47
C SER A 247 -13.41 2.44 -10.19
N LEU A 248 -12.12 2.52 -9.85
CA LEU A 248 -11.10 1.61 -10.38
C LEU A 248 -11.38 0.14 -10.04
N PHE A 249 -11.79 -0.13 -8.80
CA PHE A 249 -12.09 -1.47 -8.32
C PHE A 249 -13.28 -2.11 -9.05
N ASN A 250 -14.39 -1.39 -9.19
CA ASN A 250 -15.61 -1.86 -9.86
C ASN A 250 -15.37 -2.20 -11.33
N PHE A 251 -14.54 -1.42 -12.01
CA PHE A 251 -14.15 -1.71 -13.39
C PHE A 251 -13.34 -3.00 -13.51
N PHE A 252 -12.54 -3.31 -12.50
CA PHE A 252 -11.74 -4.53 -12.46
C PHE A 252 -12.61 -5.78 -12.18
N GLU A 253 -13.53 -5.68 -11.22
CA GLU A 253 -14.48 -6.75 -10.84
C GLU A 253 -15.43 -7.16 -11.98
N CYS A 254 -16.00 -6.16 -12.67
CA CYS A 254 -16.88 -6.38 -13.83
C CYS A 254 -16.21 -7.19 -14.94
N GLN A 255 -14.87 -7.25 -14.98
CA GLN A 255 -14.14 -8.00 -15.99
C GLN A 255 -13.76 -9.42 -15.58
N GLN A 256 -13.65 -9.77 -14.30
CA GLN A 256 -13.18 -11.10 -13.89
C GLN A 256 -14.30 -12.10 -13.60
N GLY A 257 -15.52 -11.63 -13.32
CA GLY A 257 -16.63 -12.53 -12.99
C GLY A 257 -16.39 -13.21 -11.65
N SER A 258 -17.47 -13.53 -10.98
CA SER A 258 -17.52 -13.98 -9.58
C SER A 258 -16.79 -15.30 -9.26
N GLU A 259 -15.93 -15.84 -10.13
CA GLU A 259 -15.31 -17.17 -9.98
C GLU A 259 -13.93 -17.17 -9.28
N LEU A 260 -13.41 -16.01 -8.86
CA LEU A 260 -12.17 -15.93 -8.06
C LEU A 260 -12.40 -15.58 -6.58
N PHE A 261 -13.65 -15.41 -6.16
CA PHE A 261 -14.00 -15.12 -4.77
C PHE A 261 -14.44 -16.38 -4.03
N ASN A 262 -13.54 -17.36 -3.94
CA ASN A 262 -13.59 -18.21 -2.77
C ASN A 262 -13.04 -17.38 -1.61
N GLN A 263 -13.90 -17.14 -0.62
CA GLN A 263 -13.60 -16.50 0.67
C GLN A 263 -12.42 -17.17 1.44
N ASP A 264 -11.83 -18.24 0.91
CA ASP A 264 -10.76 -19.01 1.53
C ASP A 264 -9.36 -18.39 1.36
N ASP A 265 -9.11 -17.52 0.36
CA ASP A 265 -7.80 -16.84 0.20
C ASP A 265 -7.59 -15.66 1.18
N LEU A 266 -8.62 -15.31 1.96
CA LEU A 266 -8.49 -14.36 3.07
C LEU A 266 -7.94 -15.02 4.36
N THR A 267 -7.65 -16.33 4.36
CA THR A 267 -7.29 -17.07 5.57
C THR A 267 -5.90 -17.72 5.60
N HIS A 268 -5.07 -17.56 4.56
CA HIS A 268 -3.69 -18.07 4.58
C HIS A 268 -2.65 -16.94 4.50
N GLU A 269 -2.49 -16.22 5.62
CA GLU A 269 -1.28 -15.44 5.97
C GLU A 269 -0.08 -16.37 6.32
N THR A 270 0.22 -17.36 5.47
CA THR A 270 1.41 -18.20 5.64
C THR A 270 2.16 -18.32 4.32
N ASP A 271 3.37 -17.76 4.34
CA ASP A 271 4.49 -18.03 3.43
C ASP A 271 4.42 -17.45 2.02
N TYR A 272 4.97 -16.23 1.86
CA TYR A 272 5.63 -15.81 0.62
C TYR A 272 6.97 -16.59 0.46
N VAL A 273 6.86 -17.91 0.33
CA VAL A 273 7.89 -18.77 -0.25
C VAL A 273 7.15 -19.83 -1.08
N ARG A 274 6.68 -19.44 -2.27
CA ARG A 274 6.44 -20.34 -3.41
C ARG A 274 6.17 -19.53 -4.68
N LEU A 275 7.26 -19.05 -5.28
CA LEU A 275 7.38 -19.18 -6.72
C LEU A 275 7.63 -20.67 -7.00
N SER A 276 6.80 -21.26 -7.85
CA SER A 276 6.78 -22.65 -8.34
C SER A 276 5.90 -23.68 -7.59
N SER A 277 5.17 -24.45 -8.43
CA SER A 277 4.47 -25.73 -8.22
C SER A 277 2.99 -25.69 -7.82
N ASP A 278 2.20 -26.08 -8.83
CA ASP A 278 1.04 -26.97 -8.80
C ASP A 278 -0.25 -26.50 -8.12
N LYS A 279 -1.03 -25.70 -8.86
CA LYS A 279 -2.48 -25.93 -8.93
C LYS A 279 -2.90 -25.92 -10.41
N LYS A 280 -3.16 -27.11 -10.96
CA LYS A 280 -3.86 -27.27 -12.23
C LYS A 280 -5.22 -26.59 -12.12
N GLN A 281 -5.37 -25.45 -12.76
CA GLN A 281 -6.67 -24.84 -12.97
C GLN A 281 -7.35 -25.63 -14.09
N ASP A 282 -8.46 -26.30 -13.78
CA ASP A 282 -9.20 -27.10 -14.75
C ASP A 282 -9.65 -26.21 -15.92
N CYS A 283 -9.12 -26.49 -17.10
CA CYS A 283 -9.44 -25.82 -18.35
C CYS A 283 -10.94 -25.97 -18.67
N VAL A 284 -11.72 -24.91 -18.48
CA VAL A 284 -13.04 -24.79 -19.09
C VAL A 284 -12.86 -24.78 -20.60
N GLN A 285 -13.38 -25.81 -21.28
CA GLN A 285 -13.35 -25.87 -22.75
C GLN A 285 -14.22 -24.76 -23.35
N LEU A 286 -13.64 -24.01 -24.30
CA LEU A 286 -14.31 -22.91 -24.99
C LEU A 286 -15.24 -23.37 -26.10
N SER A 287 -16.41 -22.73 -26.15
CA SER A 287 -17.24 -22.64 -27.35
C SER A 287 -16.63 -21.60 -28.32
N PRO A 288 -16.54 -21.87 -29.63
CA PRO A 288 -15.84 -21.04 -30.63
C PRO A 288 -16.48 -19.68 -30.96
N ASN A 289 -17.44 -19.20 -30.16
CA ASN A 289 -18.29 -18.04 -30.47
C ASN A 289 -18.16 -16.83 -29.52
N SER A 290 -17.11 -16.72 -28.70
CA SER A 290 -16.89 -15.49 -27.90
C SER A 290 -16.56 -14.29 -28.82
N PRO A 291 -17.21 -13.13 -28.65
CA PRO A 291 -17.06 -12.01 -29.58
C PRO A 291 -15.67 -11.34 -29.50
N ILE A 292 -15.31 -10.80 -30.65
CA ILE A 292 -14.09 -10.10 -31.04
C ILE A 292 -13.70 -8.99 -30.04
N VAL A 293 -12.40 -8.77 -29.78
CA VAL A 293 -11.94 -7.46 -29.26
C VAL A 293 -12.18 -6.43 -30.36
N ASP A 294 -13.34 -5.78 -30.32
CA ASP A 294 -13.65 -4.62 -31.14
C ASP A 294 -12.75 -3.47 -30.65
N PHE A 295 -11.86 -2.95 -31.51
CA PHE A 295 -11.00 -1.82 -31.16
C PHE A 295 -11.83 -0.61 -30.69
N THR A 296 -13.03 -0.46 -31.24
CA THR A 296 -14.01 0.53 -30.80
C THR A 296 -14.40 0.30 -29.34
N MET A 297 -14.62 -0.96 -28.93
CA MET A 297 -14.90 -1.31 -27.53
C MET A 297 -13.69 -1.07 -26.61
N PHE A 298 -12.47 -1.36 -27.06
CA PHE A 298 -11.25 -1.05 -26.29
C PHE A 298 -11.19 0.44 -25.95
N TRP A 299 -11.29 1.29 -26.98
CA TRP A 299 -11.19 2.73 -26.80
C TRP A 299 -12.40 3.31 -26.06
N THR A 300 -13.60 2.76 -26.28
CA THR A 300 -14.81 3.15 -25.53
C THR A 300 -14.67 2.82 -24.03
N LYS A 301 -14.12 1.65 -23.69
CA LYS A 301 -13.84 1.29 -22.28
C LYS A 301 -12.78 2.20 -21.68
N LEU A 302 -11.66 2.43 -22.38
CA LEU A 302 -10.62 3.33 -21.91
C LEU A 302 -11.17 4.73 -21.65
N TYR A 303 -12.00 5.23 -22.56
CA TYR A 303 -12.69 6.52 -22.44
C TYR A 303 -13.59 6.57 -21.21
N ALA A 304 -14.48 5.58 -21.04
CA ALA A 304 -15.42 5.53 -19.93
C ALA A 304 -14.70 5.49 -18.58
N ILE A 305 -13.73 4.57 -18.41
CA ILE A 305 -12.99 4.44 -17.14
C ILE A 305 -12.21 5.73 -16.84
N SER A 306 -11.55 6.30 -17.85
CA SER A 306 -10.79 7.55 -17.68
C SER A 306 -11.70 8.72 -17.33
N SER A 307 -12.91 8.78 -17.88
CA SER A 307 -13.91 9.81 -17.58
C SER A 307 -14.43 9.70 -16.14
N ASP A 308 -14.75 8.48 -15.69
CA ASP A 308 -15.26 8.23 -14.35
C ASP A 308 -14.21 8.58 -13.29
N CYS A 309 -12.96 8.14 -13.48
CA CYS A 309 -11.83 8.49 -12.62
C CYS A 309 -11.62 10.01 -12.52
N GLN A 310 -11.75 10.73 -13.64
CA GLN A 310 -11.55 12.18 -13.69
C GLN A 310 -12.56 12.95 -12.86
N THR A 311 -13.79 12.45 -12.72
CA THR A 311 -14.83 13.10 -11.91
C THR A 311 -14.39 13.25 -10.46
N HIS A 312 -13.81 12.20 -9.88
CA HIS A 312 -13.29 12.22 -8.52
C HIS A 312 -11.92 12.89 -8.42
N LEU A 313 -11.02 12.68 -9.40
CA LEU A 313 -9.69 13.29 -9.42
C LEU A 313 -9.72 14.81 -9.47
N LYS A 314 -10.64 15.43 -10.24
CA LYS A 314 -10.80 16.90 -10.27
C LYS A 314 -11.12 17.45 -8.87
N THR A 315 -12.00 16.76 -8.15
CA THR A 315 -12.38 17.15 -6.79
C THR A 315 -11.23 16.93 -5.80
N LEU A 316 -10.48 15.82 -5.93
CA LEU A 316 -9.30 15.54 -5.12
C LEU A 316 -8.18 16.58 -5.31
N VAL A 317 -7.98 17.07 -6.54
CA VAL A 317 -7.01 18.14 -6.82
C VAL A 317 -7.40 19.43 -6.08
N GLU A 318 -8.68 19.81 -6.10
CA GLU A 318 -9.11 21.00 -5.37
C GLU A 318 -9.02 20.81 -3.85
N LEU A 319 -9.49 19.68 -3.34
CA LEU A 319 -9.44 19.37 -1.91
C LEU A 319 -8.00 19.27 -1.39
N SER A 320 -7.06 18.70 -2.14
CA SER A 320 -5.65 18.65 -1.76
C SER A 320 -5.00 20.04 -1.71
N ARG A 321 -5.44 20.99 -2.56
CA ARG A 321 -5.04 22.39 -2.45
C ARG A 321 -5.55 23.02 -1.16
N HIS A 322 -6.78 22.71 -0.75
CA HIS A 322 -7.33 23.16 0.54
C HIS A 322 -6.62 22.53 1.75
N LEU A 323 -6.25 21.24 1.69
CA LEU A 323 -5.42 20.60 2.71
C LEU A 323 -4.08 21.35 2.88
N LEU A 324 -3.44 21.72 1.77
CA LEU A 324 -2.18 22.46 1.80
C LEU A 324 -2.32 23.87 2.41
N VAL A 325 -3.39 24.59 2.07
CA VAL A 325 -3.68 25.91 2.65
C VAL A 325 -3.94 25.83 4.16
N THR A 326 -4.54 24.72 4.62
CA THR A 326 -4.96 24.52 6.01
C THR A 326 -4.05 23.53 6.75
N VAL A 327 -2.78 23.41 6.34
CA VAL A 327 -1.80 22.45 6.88
C VAL A 327 -1.57 22.59 8.39
N SER A 328 -1.72 23.81 8.92
CA SER A 328 -1.48 24.16 10.32
C SER A 328 -2.75 24.16 11.18
N ALA A 329 -3.91 23.77 10.64
CA ALA A 329 -5.20 23.90 11.35
C ALA A 329 -5.38 22.88 12.50
N GLY A 330 -4.85 21.67 12.35
CA GLY A 330 -4.91 20.64 13.38
C GLY A 330 -3.78 20.78 14.42
N SER A 331 -4.03 20.31 15.65
CA SER A 331 -3.02 20.23 16.72
C SER A 331 -1.77 19.51 16.21
N PRO A 332 -0.54 20.01 16.44
CA PRO A 332 0.67 19.42 15.87
C PRO A 332 1.04 18.08 16.54
N SER A 333 1.73 17.21 15.80
CA SER A 333 2.44 16.07 16.39
C SER A 333 3.63 16.53 17.23
N GLY A 334 3.94 15.76 18.27
CA GLY A 334 5.06 16.01 19.17
C GLY A 334 6.38 15.41 18.68
N LEU A 335 7.42 15.52 19.51
CA LEU A 335 8.77 15.02 19.19
C LEU A 335 8.81 13.52 18.90
N GLY A 336 7.86 12.73 19.43
CA GLY A 336 7.76 11.30 19.16
C GLY A 336 7.46 10.94 17.70
N ARG A 337 7.06 11.87 16.84
CA ARG A 337 7.02 11.61 15.39
C ARG A 337 8.42 11.39 14.81
N ILE A 338 9.39 12.22 15.22
CA ILE A 338 10.77 12.22 14.70
C ILE A 338 11.67 11.29 15.54
N ALA A 339 11.46 11.29 16.86
CA ALA A 339 12.21 10.48 17.82
C ALA A 339 11.26 9.56 18.63
N PRO A 340 10.61 8.58 17.98
CA PRO A 340 9.59 7.74 18.61
C PRO A 340 10.14 6.85 19.72
N LYS A 341 11.45 6.58 19.79
CA LYS A 341 12.06 5.81 20.90
C LYS A 341 12.22 6.64 22.19
N ASP A 342 12.24 7.97 22.08
CA ASP A 342 12.66 8.86 23.17
C ASP A 342 11.51 9.73 23.68
N SER A 343 10.49 9.98 22.86
CA SER A 343 9.40 10.90 23.19
C SER A 343 8.04 10.36 22.77
N PRO A 344 6.95 10.72 23.47
CA PRO A 344 5.60 10.37 23.06
C PRO A 344 5.23 11.08 21.76
N TYR A 345 4.31 10.48 21.00
CA TYR A 345 3.88 11.00 19.70
C TYR A 345 3.27 12.40 19.76
N GLY A 346 2.72 12.81 20.92
CA GLY A 346 2.12 14.12 21.16
C GLY A 346 0.65 14.20 20.73
N LEU A 347 0.28 13.59 19.61
CA LEU A 347 -1.13 13.38 19.24
C LEU A 347 -1.70 12.11 19.89
N PRO A 348 -2.94 12.14 20.39
CA PRO A 348 -3.54 10.99 21.02
C PRO A 348 -3.84 9.88 20.02
N GLY A 349 -3.64 8.62 20.44
CA GLY A 349 -3.97 7.44 19.65
C GLY A 349 -2.94 7.03 18.60
N PHE A 350 -1.71 7.55 18.64
CA PHE A 350 -0.62 7.12 17.77
C PHE A 350 0.51 6.47 18.56
N GLU A 351 0.89 5.26 18.16
CA GLU A 351 2.01 4.50 18.72
C GLU A 351 2.82 3.85 17.57
N PRO A 352 3.97 4.42 17.18
CA PRO A 352 4.80 3.90 16.08
C PRO A 352 5.26 2.45 16.25
N PHE A 353 5.33 1.97 17.49
CA PHE A 353 5.73 0.59 17.81
C PHE A 353 4.55 -0.35 18.07
N LEU A 354 3.31 0.06 17.73
CA LEU A 354 2.09 -0.69 18.08
C LEU A 354 2.12 -2.14 17.56
N ASN A 355 2.59 -2.32 16.33
CA ASN A 355 2.65 -3.63 15.67
C ASN A 355 4.06 -4.23 15.63
N GLN A 356 5.02 -3.69 16.41
CA GLN A 356 6.42 -4.10 16.36
C GLN A 356 6.63 -5.61 16.61
N ASN A 357 5.80 -6.22 17.44
CA ASN A 357 5.86 -7.65 17.75
C ASN A 357 5.43 -8.54 16.58
N LYS A 358 4.61 -8.00 15.65
CA LYS A 358 4.13 -8.70 14.45
C LYS A 358 5.14 -8.62 13.30
N LEU A 359 6.04 -7.64 13.34
CA LEU A 359 7.04 -7.44 12.30
C LEU A 359 8.16 -8.47 12.44
N PRO A 360 8.66 -9.01 11.31
CA PRO A 360 9.83 -9.85 11.33
C PRO A 360 11.08 -9.03 11.67
N SER A 361 12.01 -9.69 12.35
CA SER A 361 13.20 -9.06 12.92
C SER A 361 14.17 -8.47 11.87
N TYR A 362 14.01 -8.82 10.58
CA TYR A 362 14.87 -8.31 9.49
C TYR A 362 14.44 -6.96 8.94
N ILE A 363 13.31 -6.39 9.39
CA ILE A 363 12.92 -5.02 9.05
C ILE A 363 13.63 -4.10 10.05
N PRO A 364 14.79 -3.53 9.70
CA PRO A 364 15.58 -2.77 10.66
C PRO A 364 15.06 -1.32 10.74
N ARG A 365 14.19 -0.92 9.81
CA ARG A 365 13.84 0.46 9.58
C ARG A 365 12.68 0.87 10.46
N LEU A 366 12.98 1.81 11.35
CA LEU A 366 11.97 2.62 12.01
C LEU A 366 11.37 3.57 10.97
N VAL A 367 10.06 3.49 10.77
CA VAL A 367 9.33 4.43 9.91
C VAL A 367 9.13 5.74 10.66
N ILE A 368 9.52 6.84 10.03
CA ILE A 368 9.27 8.21 10.51
C ILE A 368 8.16 8.78 9.64
N ILE A 369 7.03 9.12 10.25
CA ILE A 369 5.92 9.72 9.53
C ILE A 369 6.32 11.10 9.02
N HIS A 370 6.10 11.33 7.73
CA HIS A 370 6.38 12.62 7.08
C HIS A 370 5.58 13.75 7.76
N ASP A 371 6.11 14.97 7.72
CA ASP A 371 5.35 16.12 8.21
C ASP A 371 4.20 16.48 7.24
N ARG A 372 3.20 17.18 7.77
CA ARG A 372 1.98 17.51 7.02
C ARG A 372 2.23 18.31 5.75
N LEU A 373 3.17 19.26 5.77
CA LEU A 373 3.44 20.09 4.60
C LEU A 373 3.96 19.21 3.46
N THR A 374 4.92 18.35 3.79
CA THR A 374 5.52 17.42 2.83
C THR A 374 4.48 16.41 2.33
N SER A 375 3.69 15.79 3.21
CA SER A 375 2.64 14.85 2.84
C SER A 375 1.52 15.48 1.99
N PHE A 376 1.05 16.68 2.33
CA PHE A 376 -0.01 17.34 1.56
C PHE A 376 0.48 17.86 0.21
N THR A 377 1.73 18.30 0.14
CA THR A 377 2.40 18.62 -1.14
C THR A 377 2.46 17.38 -2.03
N TYR A 378 2.85 16.23 -1.46
CA TYR A 378 2.84 14.96 -2.18
C TYR A 378 1.44 14.61 -2.70
N LEU A 379 0.40 14.66 -1.86
CA LEU A 379 -0.99 14.36 -2.26
C LEU A 379 -1.49 15.29 -3.37
N GLN A 380 -1.15 16.59 -3.30
CA GLN A 380 -1.51 17.56 -4.33
C GLN A 380 -0.84 17.24 -5.68
N LYS A 381 0.47 16.98 -5.66
CA LYS A 381 1.24 16.63 -6.86
C LYS A 381 0.76 15.29 -7.46
N LEU A 382 0.53 14.30 -6.61
CA LEU A 382 0.02 12.98 -6.98
C LEU A 382 -1.34 13.09 -7.67
N THR A 383 -2.33 13.70 -7.01
CA THR A 383 -3.69 13.83 -7.57
C THR A 383 -3.70 14.61 -8.88
N SER A 384 -2.90 15.67 -8.99
CA SER A 384 -2.74 16.44 -10.23
C SER A 384 -2.11 15.61 -11.35
N HIS A 385 -1.11 14.80 -11.02
CA HIS A 385 -0.47 13.90 -11.97
C HIS A 385 -1.44 12.81 -12.46
N LEU A 386 -2.19 12.16 -11.56
CA LEU A 386 -3.20 11.15 -11.94
C LEU A 386 -4.31 11.77 -12.80
N LEU A 387 -4.71 13.01 -12.52
CA LEU A 387 -5.68 13.75 -13.35
C LEU A 387 -5.12 14.00 -14.76
N ASN A 388 -3.90 14.52 -14.87
CA ASN A 388 -3.26 14.76 -16.17
C ASN A 388 -3.10 13.46 -16.97
N LEU A 389 -2.74 12.37 -16.30
CA LEU A 389 -2.60 11.05 -16.90
C LEU A 389 -3.94 10.58 -17.47
N THR A 390 -4.99 10.57 -16.66
CA THR A 390 -6.33 10.13 -17.10
C THR A 390 -6.91 11.02 -18.20
N SER A 391 -6.70 12.33 -18.16
CA SER A 391 -7.09 13.24 -19.25
C SER A 391 -6.32 12.96 -20.54
N THR A 392 -5.03 12.66 -20.45
CA THR A 392 -4.21 12.29 -21.62
C THR A 392 -4.71 10.98 -22.25
N LEU A 393 -5.01 9.98 -21.43
CA LEU A 393 -5.58 8.71 -21.88
C LEU A 393 -6.97 8.89 -22.52
N GLN A 394 -7.82 9.73 -21.93
CA GLN A 394 -9.13 10.05 -22.48
C GLN A 394 -9.02 10.72 -23.86
N ASN A 395 -8.17 11.74 -23.99
CA ASN A 395 -7.94 12.43 -25.26
C ASN A 395 -7.41 11.47 -26.34
N MET A 396 -6.50 10.57 -25.99
CA MET A 396 -6.03 9.54 -26.91
C MET A 396 -7.17 8.63 -27.36
N ALA A 397 -8.04 8.21 -26.44
CA ALA A 397 -9.21 7.40 -26.78
C ALA A 397 -10.19 8.14 -27.71
N GLU A 398 -10.47 9.42 -27.45
CA GLU A 398 -11.32 10.25 -28.33
C GLU A 398 -10.77 10.35 -29.75
N ILE A 399 -9.47 10.61 -29.90
CA ILE A 399 -8.79 10.69 -31.20
C ILE A 399 -8.91 9.36 -31.97
N GLN A 400 -8.75 8.23 -31.27
CA GLN A 400 -8.80 6.90 -31.89
C GLN A 400 -10.23 6.46 -32.22
N LEU A 401 -11.24 6.94 -31.49
CA LEU A 401 -12.65 6.71 -31.81
C LEU A 401 -13.13 7.59 -32.98
N GLY A 402 -12.60 8.81 -33.12
CA GLY A 402 -12.93 9.72 -34.21
C GLY A 402 -12.26 9.37 -35.55
N ASN A 403 -11.12 8.67 -35.51
CA ASN A 403 -10.41 8.15 -36.67
C ASN A 403 -10.79 6.68 -36.94
N GLN A 404 -10.56 6.16 -38.15
CA GLN A 404 -10.64 4.71 -38.37
C GLN A 404 -9.47 4.04 -37.64
N SER A 405 -9.70 3.57 -36.41
CA SER A 405 -8.71 2.93 -35.56
C SER A 405 -7.98 1.81 -36.30
N SER A 406 -6.66 1.92 -36.44
CA SER A 406 -5.84 0.85 -37.02
C SER A 406 -5.58 -0.24 -35.98
N ALA A 407 -5.29 -1.46 -36.45
CA ALA A 407 -4.88 -2.56 -35.58
C ALA A 407 -3.57 -2.27 -34.81
N SER A 408 -2.76 -1.29 -35.27
CA SER A 408 -1.52 -0.85 -34.62
C SER A 408 -1.73 0.16 -33.49
N SER A 409 -2.92 0.75 -33.36
CA SER A 409 -3.20 1.75 -32.33
C SER A 409 -3.05 1.24 -30.88
N PRO A 410 -3.47 0.00 -30.51
CA PRO A 410 -3.27 -0.50 -29.15
C PRO A 410 -1.80 -0.83 -28.86
N HIS A 411 -1.03 -1.21 -29.89
CA HIS A 411 0.40 -1.46 -29.75
C HIS A 411 1.18 -0.16 -29.52
N ALA A 412 0.87 0.90 -30.27
CA ALA A 412 1.42 2.24 -30.03
C ALA A 412 1.06 2.73 -28.62
N PHE A 413 -0.17 2.49 -28.18
CA PHE A 413 -0.60 2.82 -26.83
C PHE A 413 0.16 2.03 -25.75
N TRP A 414 0.37 0.72 -25.94
CA TRP A 414 1.20 -0.09 -25.05
C TRP A 414 2.63 0.45 -24.92
N CYS A 415 3.24 0.90 -26.02
CA CYS A 415 4.56 1.54 -25.97
C CYS A 415 4.55 2.82 -25.12
N VAL A 416 3.49 3.63 -25.21
CA VAL A 416 3.29 4.83 -24.36
C VAL A 416 3.09 4.44 -22.89
N VAL A 417 2.29 3.42 -22.60
CA VAL A 417 2.06 2.92 -21.23
C VAL A 417 3.38 2.46 -20.61
N ARG A 418 4.21 1.72 -21.37
CA ARG A 418 5.50 1.22 -20.91
C ARG A 418 6.53 2.33 -20.68
N SER A 419 6.61 3.32 -21.59
CA SER A 419 7.56 4.43 -21.43
C SER A 419 7.25 5.34 -20.24
N ASN A 420 5.98 5.46 -19.86
CA ASN A 420 5.55 6.21 -18.67
C ASN A 420 5.70 5.41 -17.35
N GLY A 421 6.10 4.14 -17.41
CA GLY A 421 6.12 3.24 -16.26
C GLY A 421 7.48 2.98 -15.62
N GLN A 422 8.57 3.61 -16.08
CA GLN A 422 9.94 3.19 -15.73
C GLN A 422 10.83 4.32 -15.15
N ILE A 423 10.25 5.44 -14.69
CA ILE A 423 11.05 6.62 -14.29
C ILE A 423 10.72 6.98 -12.82
N PRO A 424 11.72 7.16 -11.93
CA PRO A 424 11.51 7.53 -10.53
C PRO A 424 11.00 8.97 -10.41
N CYS A 425 10.00 9.17 -9.53
CA CYS A 425 9.27 10.43 -9.39
C CYS A 425 10.09 11.62 -8.85
N GLU A 426 9.99 12.81 -9.46
CA GLU A 426 10.67 14.04 -8.97
C GLU A 426 10.23 14.42 -7.56
N TYR A 427 8.96 14.23 -7.21
CA TYR A 427 8.50 14.46 -5.83
C TYR A 427 8.84 13.31 -4.87
N MET A 428 9.02 12.07 -5.34
CA MET A 428 9.58 11.00 -4.51
C MET A 428 11.04 11.33 -4.18
N ALA A 429 11.77 11.89 -5.14
CA ALA A 429 13.12 12.40 -4.92
C ALA A 429 13.13 13.60 -3.96
N GLU A 430 12.20 14.56 -4.06
CA GLU A 430 12.07 15.65 -3.08
C GLU A 430 11.66 15.15 -1.68
N LEU A 431 10.78 14.15 -1.59
CA LEU A 431 10.32 13.55 -0.34
C LEU A 431 11.43 12.75 0.36
N LEU A 432 12.26 12.06 -0.41
CA LEU A 432 13.31 11.18 0.09
C LEU A 432 14.66 11.91 0.28
N ASN A 433 14.91 13.00 -0.46
CA ASN A 433 16.14 13.79 -0.35
C ASN A 433 15.89 15.15 0.31
N ASP A 434 16.02 15.21 1.63
CA ASP A 434 16.11 16.46 2.41
C ASP A 434 17.43 17.23 2.18
N SER A 435 18.30 16.76 1.27
CA SER A 435 19.65 17.28 1.05
C SER A 435 19.82 17.92 -0.33
N LYS A 436 20.10 19.23 -0.30
CA LYS A 436 20.59 20.05 -1.41
C LYS A 436 21.77 19.38 -2.15
N GLU A 437 21.51 18.72 -3.27
CA GLU A 437 22.40 18.77 -4.46
C GLU A 437 21.57 18.50 -5.73
N PRO A 438 21.46 19.46 -6.66
CA PRO A 438 20.81 19.22 -7.94
C PRO A 438 21.84 18.65 -8.92
N SER A 439 21.81 17.34 -9.16
CA SER A 439 22.69 16.74 -10.18
C SER A 439 21.99 15.66 -11.01
N PHE A 440 21.08 16.09 -11.90
CA PHE A 440 21.13 15.74 -13.33
C PHE A 440 20.05 16.53 -14.09
N LYS A 441 20.43 17.57 -14.82
CA LYS A 441 19.55 18.21 -15.82
C LYS A 441 19.58 17.37 -17.09
N SER A 442 18.65 16.42 -17.19
CA SER A 442 18.27 15.81 -18.46
C SER A 442 17.06 16.56 -19.03
N THR A 443 17.29 17.31 -20.11
CA THR A 443 16.27 17.96 -20.93
C THR A 443 15.63 16.94 -21.88
N MET A 444 14.47 16.38 -21.53
CA MET A 444 13.39 15.92 -22.43
C MET A 444 12.34 15.14 -21.62
N PHE A 445 11.09 15.63 -21.59
CA PHE A 445 9.88 14.96 -21.08
C PHE A 445 10.05 14.01 -19.89
N ASN A 446 10.32 14.56 -18.70
CA ASN A 446 10.34 13.83 -17.44
C ASN A 446 8.91 13.66 -16.89
N LEU A 447 8.17 12.65 -17.35
CA LEU A 447 7.02 12.13 -16.61
C LEU A 447 7.53 11.03 -15.68
N THR A 448 7.71 11.42 -14.44
CA THR A 448 8.34 10.65 -13.38
C THR A 448 7.22 9.94 -12.59
N SER A 449 7.22 8.61 -12.51
CA SER A 449 6.07 7.80 -12.08
C SER A 449 6.18 7.33 -10.63
N CYS A 450 5.06 7.31 -9.89
CA CYS A 450 4.95 6.65 -8.59
C CYS A 450 4.27 5.28 -8.76
N VAL A 451 4.33 4.43 -7.73
CA VAL A 451 3.65 3.11 -7.74
C VAL A 451 2.20 3.24 -8.16
N LEU A 452 1.47 4.23 -7.62
CA LEU A 452 0.07 4.41 -7.92
C LEU A 452 -0.18 4.85 -9.38
N SER A 453 0.66 5.72 -9.96
CA SER A 453 0.49 6.14 -11.35
C SER A 453 0.83 5.01 -12.34
N ARG A 454 1.86 4.20 -12.04
CA ARG A 454 2.18 2.97 -12.77
C ARG A 454 1.03 1.97 -12.67
N THR A 455 0.55 1.71 -11.47
CA THR A 455 -0.58 0.80 -11.23
C THR A 455 -1.82 1.27 -12.01
N LEU A 456 -2.12 2.57 -11.99
CA LEU A 456 -3.25 3.16 -12.71
C LEU A 456 -3.13 2.97 -14.23
N ILE A 457 -2.02 3.39 -14.84
CA ILE A 457 -1.87 3.34 -16.29
C ILE A 457 -1.90 1.91 -16.83
N TYR A 458 -1.26 0.97 -16.13
CA TYR A 458 -1.29 -0.46 -16.48
C TYR A 458 -2.70 -1.04 -16.30
N SER A 459 -3.42 -0.67 -15.24
CA SER A 459 -4.79 -1.13 -15.00
C SER A 459 -5.78 -0.63 -16.05
N LEU A 460 -5.66 0.63 -16.45
CA LEU A 460 -6.52 1.21 -17.49
C LEU A 460 -6.30 0.51 -18.83
N TYR A 461 -5.03 0.26 -19.18
CA TYR A 461 -4.67 -0.55 -20.34
C TYR A 461 -5.30 -1.96 -20.27
N MET A 462 -5.08 -2.63 -19.14
CA MET A 462 -5.55 -3.98 -18.85
C MET A 462 -7.05 -4.15 -18.99
N THR A 463 -7.79 -3.29 -18.30
CA THR A 463 -9.25 -3.31 -18.29
C THR A 463 -9.80 -2.99 -19.68
N SER A 464 -9.13 -2.12 -20.44
CA SER A 464 -9.57 -1.81 -21.80
C SER A 464 -9.39 -3.00 -22.75
N MET A 465 -8.34 -3.81 -22.58
CA MET A 465 -8.04 -4.99 -23.42
C MET A 465 -9.07 -6.13 -23.31
N GLY A 466 -9.83 -6.23 -22.21
CA GLY A 466 -10.85 -7.28 -22.03
C GLY A 466 -10.30 -8.69 -21.72
N ARG A 467 -11.20 -9.67 -21.54
CA ARG A 467 -10.83 -11.08 -21.31
C ARG A 467 -10.23 -11.72 -22.57
N LEU A 468 -9.06 -12.31 -22.44
CA LEU A 468 -8.69 -13.50 -23.23
C LEU A 468 -8.66 -14.70 -22.27
N HIS A 469 -9.25 -15.80 -22.69
CA HIS A 469 -9.54 -16.97 -21.86
C HIS A 469 -8.31 -17.83 -21.47
N HIS A 470 -7.08 -17.32 -21.62
CA HIS A 470 -5.89 -18.05 -21.19
C HIS A 470 -4.72 -17.10 -20.88
N TRP A 471 -4.33 -17.03 -19.61
CA TRP A 471 -3.07 -16.45 -19.18
C TRP A 471 -2.00 -17.51 -19.32
N VAL A 472 -0.87 -17.19 -19.94
CA VAL A 472 0.26 -18.13 -20.01
C VAL A 472 0.96 -18.07 -18.66
N GLU A 473 0.95 -19.19 -17.93
CA GLU A 473 1.66 -19.30 -16.66
C GLU A 473 3.16 -19.03 -16.87
N ASN A 474 3.78 -18.29 -15.95
CA ASN A 474 5.21 -17.94 -15.93
C ASN A 474 5.70 -16.91 -16.97
N VAL A 475 4.83 -16.28 -17.77
CA VAL A 475 5.22 -15.15 -18.64
C VAL A 475 5.01 -13.82 -17.91
N PRO A 476 5.99 -12.90 -17.86
CA PRO A 476 5.81 -11.59 -17.25
C PRO A 476 4.61 -10.84 -17.83
N VAL A 477 3.88 -10.13 -16.97
CA VAL A 477 2.67 -9.37 -17.34
C VAL A 477 2.92 -8.43 -18.52
N GLN A 478 4.13 -7.85 -18.58
CA GLN A 478 4.59 -6.97 -19.65
C GLN A 478 4.76 -7.69 -21.00
N ALA A 479 5.42 -8.85 -21.04
CA ALA A 479 5.49 -9.72 -22.22
C ALA A 479 4.09 -10.14 -22.68
N GLN A 480 3.18 -10.46 -21.75
CA GLN A 480 1.82 -10.84 -22.11
C GLN A 480 1.07 -9.69 -22.81
N PHE A 481 1.26 -8.44 -22.39
CA PHE A 481 0.66 -7.29 -23.07
C PHE A 481 1.28 -7.00 -24.42
N ALA A 482 2.60 -7.09 -24.54
CA ALA A 482 3.28 -6.96 -25.82
C ALA A 482 2.78 -8.03 -26.82
N LEU A 483 2.72 -9.29 -26.38
CA LEU A 483 2.20 -10.41 -27.14
C LEU A 483 0.73 -10.17 -27.55
N ARG A 484 -0.13 -9.73 -26.63
CA ARG A 484 -1.54 -9.43 -26.93
C ARG A 484 -1.68 -8.32 -27.97
N SER A 485 -0.95 -7.22 -27.81
CA SER A 485 -0.94 -6.13 -28.79
C SER A 485 -0.48 -6.59 -30.16
N TRP A 486 0.51 -7.49 -30.20
CA TRP A 486 1.01 -8.06 -31.45
C TRP A 486 0.02 -9.04 -32.08
N LEU A 487 -0.57 -9.96 -31.31
CA LEU A 487 -1.60 -10.90 -31.80
C LEU A 487 -2.82 -10.18 -32.39
N LEU A 488 -3.12 -8.94 -31.96
CA LEU A 488 -4.18 -8.13 -32.54
C LEU A 488 -3.87 -7.66 -33.98
N LEU A 489 -2.60 -7.60 -34.37
CA LEU A 489 -2.15 -7.31 -35.74
C LEU A 489 -2.34 -8.53 -36.67
N GLU A 490 -2.36 -9.73 -36.11
CA GLU A 490 -2.37 -10.97 -36.86
C GLU A 490 -3.80 -11.44 -37.25
N PRO A 491 -3.95 -12.17 -38.37
CA PRO A 491 -5.22 -12.76 -38.79
C PRO A 491 -5.83 -13.67 -37.72
N LYS A 492 -7.15 -13.59 -37.53
CA LYS A 492 -7.88 -14.28 -36.45
C LYS A 492 -7.61 -15.79 -36.38
N HIS A 493 -7.50 -16.45 -37.53
CA HIS A 493 -7.27 -17.90 -37.60
C HIS A 493 -5.87 -18.31 -37.14
N CYS A 494 -4.89 -17.40 -37.19
CA CYS A 494 -3.51 -17.66 -36.75
C CYS A 494 -3.31 -17.43 -35.25
N ARG A 495 -4.15 -16.61 -34.60
CA ARG A 495 -3.92 -16.17 -33.21
C ARG A 495 -3.81 -17.32 -32.20
N PRO A 496 -4.70 -18.34 -32.19
CA PRO A 496 -4.58 -19.44 -31.24
C PRO A 496 -3.30 -20.26 -31.46
N LEU A 497 -2.89 -20.40 -32.73
CA LEU A 497 -1.71 -21.18 -33.12
C LEU A 497 -0.42 -20.44 -32.76
N LEU A 498 -0.36 -19.12 -33.00
CA LEU A 498 0.73 -18.27 -32.53
C LEU A 498 0.81 -18.22 -31.01
N ASN A 499 -0.31 -18.13 -30.31
CA ASN A 499 -0.32 -18.14 -28.85
C ASN A 499 0.20 -19.47 -28.28
N ALA A 500 -0.18 -20.61 -28.88
CA ALA A 500 0.34 -21.92 -28.50
C ALA A 500 1.87 -22.00 -28.73
N ILE A 501 2.37 -21.55 -29.89
CA ILE A 501 3.81 -21.52 -30.19
C ILE A 501 4.57 -20.69 -29.15
N VAL A 502 4.07 -19.50 -28.81
CA VAL A 502 4.74 -18.62 -27.84
C VAL A 502 4.74 -19.24 -26.43
N SER A 503 3.70 -19.98 -26.07
CA SER A 503 3.59 -20.64 -24.76
C SER A 503 4.45 -21.89 -24.65
N GLU A 504 4.66 -22.61 -25.75
CA GLU A 504 5.41 -23.89 -25.78
C GLU A 504 6.93 -23.70 -25.98
N VAL A 505 7.37 -22.58 -26.56
CA VAL A 505 8.78 -22.35 -26.87
C VAL A 505 9.48 -21.60 -25.73
N VAL A 506 10.41 -22.31 -25.07
CA VAL A 506 11.26 -21.77 -24.01
C VAL A 506 12.09 -20.58 -24.51
N GLY A 507 12.00 -19.43 -23.84
CA GLY A 507 12.77 -18.22 -24.14
C GLY A 507 12.09 -17.23 -25.10
N LEU A 508 10.90 -17.53 -25.62
CA LEU A 508 10.14 -16.55 -26.42
C LEU A 508 9.45 -15.49 -25.56
N ASP A 509 9.19 -15.81 -24.29
CA ASP A 509 8.76 -14.89 -23.24
C ASP A 509 9.77 -13.76 -23.04
N THR A 510 11.04 -14.10 -22.84
CA THR A 510 12.13 -13.14 -22.70
C THR A 510 12.35 -12.32 -23.97
N PHE A 511 12.10 -12.91 -25.16
CA PHE A 511 12.08 -12.15 -26.42
C PHE A 511 11.00 -11.06 -26.43
N PHE A 512 9.77 -11.35 -26.00
CA PHE A 512 8.70 -10.34 -25.97
C PHE A 512 8.94 -9.26 -24.90
N ASP A 513 9.56 -9.62 -23.78
CA ASP A 513 9.98 -8.64 -22.78
C ASP A 513 11.02 -7.67 -23.35
N ILE A 514 12.08 -8.20 -23.99
CA ILE A 514 13.14 -7.41 -24.64
C ILE A 514 12.59 -6.60 -25.81
N LEU A 515 11.74 -7.20 -26.65
CA LEU A 515 11.13 -6.52 -27.81
C LEU A 515 10.29 -5.34 -27.35
N GLY A 516 9.45 -5.53 -26.32
CA GLY A 516 8.68 -4.42 -25.76
C GLY A 516 9.56 -3.34 -25.13
N GLU A 517 10.72 -3.69 -24.56
CA GLU A 517 11.70 -2.72 -24.04
C GLU A 517 12.27 -1.88 -25.18
N GLN A 518 12.74 -2.52 -26.25
CA GLN A 518 13.33 -1.84 -27.40
C GLN A 518 12.30 -0.96 -28.12
N LEU A 519 11.05 -1.42 -28.27
CA LEU A 519 9.97 -0.63 -28.88
C LEU A 519 9.59 0.59 -28.05
N SER A 520 9.59 0.48 -26.72
CA SER A 520 9.35 1.63 -25.83
C SER A 520 10.42 2.71 -26.02
N GLN A 521 11.69 2.34 -26.19
CA GLN A 521 12.80 3.26 -26.44
C GLN A 521 12.71 3.96 -27.81
N VAL A 522 12.11 3.31 -28.81
CA VAL A 522 11.90 3.88 -30.15
C VAL A 522 10.73 4.87 -30.14
N CYS A 523 9.61 4.51 -29.50
CA CYS A 523 8.43 5.38 -29.43
C CYS A 523 8.67 6.67 -28.62
N VAL A 524 9.62 6.68 -27.68
CA VAL A 524 10.01 7.90 -26.93
C VAL A 524 10.80 8.90 -27.79
N LYS A 525 11.39 8.46 -28.91
CA LYS A 525 12.19 9.31 -29.81
C LYS A 525 11.40 9.90 -30.98
N CYS A 526 10.15 9.48 -31.18
CA CYS A 526 9.22 9.98 -32.21
C CYS A 526 8.18 10.88 -31.55
#